data_AF-A0A5K1BPY8-F1
#
_entry.id   AF-A0A5K1BPY8-F1
#
_cell.length_a   1.000
_cell.length_b   1.000
_cell.length_c   1.000
_cell.angle_alpha   90.00
_cell.angle_beta   90.00
_cell.angle_gamma   90.00
#
_symmetry.space_group_name_H-M   'P 1'
#
loop_
_entity.id
_entity.type
_entity.pdbx_description
1 polymer ?
#
loop_
_entity_poly.entity_id
_entity_poly.type
_entity_poly.pdbx_seq_one_letter_code
_entity_poly.pdbx_strand_id
1 'polypeptide(L)'
;VYWKMVFDELNISFSVPPTCILGNCESDEGRLSYPGGQWLPGAMMNAAENCLTSNGKRNLHDTAIIWRDEGSDSLHLSRMTFKELHAEV
;
A
#
# COMPACT_ATOMS: atom_id res chain seq x y z
N VAL A 1 9.36 -16.70 3.98
CA VAL A 1 8.63 -17.19 2.78
C VAL A 1 7.21 -16.63 2.72
N TYR A 2 6.37 -16.81 3.74
CA TYR A 2 4.98 -16.29 3.76
C TYR A 2 4.83 -14.81 3.37
N TRP A 3 5.45 -13.89 4.11
CA TRP A 3 5.32 -12.46 3.87
C TRP A 3 5.84 -12.00 2.52
N LYS A 4 6.86 -12.67 1.98
CA LYS A 4 7.33 -12.39 0.62
C LYS A 4 6.22 -12.65 -0.40
N MET A 5 5.56 -13.81 -0.29
CA MET A 5 4.44 -14.16 -1.17
C MET A 5 3.28 -13.17 -1.03
N VAL A 6 3.00 -12.66 0.18
CA VAL A 6 1.98 -11.61 0.38
C VAL A 6 2.33 -10.34 -0.39
N PHE A 7 3.58 -9.86 -0.30
CA PHE A 7 4.00 -8.66 -1.02
C PHE A 7 3.97 -8.86 -2.54
N ASP A 8 4.37 -10.04 -3.00
CA ASP A 8 4.33 -10.40 -4.42
C ASP A 8 2.86 -10.43 -4.93
N GLU A 9 1.94 -11.03 -4.18
CA GLU A 9 0.51 -11.10 -4.55
C GLU A 9 -0.20 -9.75 -4.55
N LEU A 10 0.18 -8.86 -3.63
CA LEU A 10 -0.30 -7.48 -3.56
C LEU A 10 0.36 -6.57 -4.60
N ASN A 11 1.42 -7.05 -5.27
CA ASN A 11 2.24 -6.31 -6.22
C ASN A 11 2.83 -5.02 -5.60
N ILE A 12 3.44 -5.16 -4.41
CA ILE A 12 4.10 -4.05 -3.72
C ILE A 12 5.42 -3.72 -4.42
N SER A 13 5.54 -2.47 -4.87
CA SER A 13 6.75 -1.90 -5.46
C SER A 13 7.60 -1.20 -4.40
N PHE A 14 8.90 -1.51 -4.42
CA PHE A 14 9.92 -0.87 -3.61
C PHE A 14 10.91 -0.16 -4.54
N SER A 15 11.19 1.12 -4.30
CA SER A 15 12.28 1.82 -4.98
C SER A 15 13.65 1.37 -4.47
N VAL A 16 13.72 1.02 -3.18
CA VAL A 16 14.86 0.32 -2.58
C VAL A 16 14.31 -0.91 -1.84
N PRO A 17 14.74 -2.14 -2.18
CA PRO A 17 14.23 -3.34 -1.52
C PRO A 17 14.72 -3.42 -0.07
N PRO A 18 13.94 -4.04 0.83
CA PRO A 18 14.38 -4.26 2.21
C PRO A 18 15.55 -5.24 2.28
N THR A 19 16.41 -5.08 3.29
CA THR A 19 17.48 -6.04 3.57
C THR A 19 16.93 -7.38 4.10
N CYS A 20 15.84 -7.33 4.86
CA CYS A 20 15.07 -8.50 5.29
C CYS A 20 13.60 -8.12 5.55
N ILE A 21 12.71 -9.10 5.69
CA ILE A 21 11.29 -8.81 5.93
C ILE A 21 11.03 -8.34 7.37
N LEU A 22 11.65 -9.01 8.33
CA LEU A 22 11.55 -8.70 9.75
C LEU A 22 12.95 -8.83 10.35
N GLY A 23 13.49 -7.71 10.82
CA GLY A 23 14.76 -7.65 11.52
C GLY A 23 14.60 -7.97 13.00
N ASN A 24 15.67 -8.51 13.60
CA ASN A 24 15.77 -8.59 15.04
C ASN A 24 16.10 -7.20 15.59
N CYS A 25 15.30 -6.73 16.53
CA CYS A 25 15.68 -5.58 17.35
C CYS A 25 16.50 -6.12 18.52
N GLU A 26 17.81 -6.21 18.33
CA GLU A 26 18.73 -6.33 19.46
C GLU A 26 18.73 -4.97 20.17
N SER A 27 18.02 -4.87 21.28
CA SER A 27 18.28 -3.80 22.24
C SER A 27 19.66 -4.04 22.85
N ASP A 28 20.36 -2.97 23.27
CA ASP A 28 21.67 -3.04 23.96
C ASP A 28 21.67 -3.96 25.21
N GLU A 29 20.50 -4.45 25.64
CA GLU A 29 20.33 -5.36 26.78
C GLU A 29 19.88 -6.80 26.42
N GLY A 30 20.03 -7.23 25.16
CA GLY A 30 19.85 -8.65 24.78
C GLY A 30 18.42 -9.20 24.94
N ARG A 31 17.42 -8.34 25.18
CA ARG A 31 16.01 -8.71 25.15
C ARG A 31 15.45 -8.43 23.76
N LEU A 32 14.84 -9.44 23.16
CA LEU A 32 13.90 -9.29 22.05
C LEU A 32 12.83 -8.28 22.51
N SER A 33 12.89 -7.07 21.99
CA SER A 33 11.98 -5.99 22.38
C SER A 33 10.58 -6.34 21.88
N TYR A 34 9.76 -6.88 22.78
CA TYR A 34 8.31 -6.88 22.62
C TYR A 34 7.72 -5.79 23.51
N PRO A 35 7.02 -4.78 22.94
CA PRO A 35 6.79 -4.55 21.50
C PRO A 35 8.02 -3.97 20.78
N GLY A 36 8.20 -4.28 19.50
CA GLY A 36 9.22 -3.62 18.67
C GLY A 36 10.04 -4.52 17.76
N GLY A 37 9.44 -5.09 16.70
CA GLY A 37 10.16 -5.68 15.58
C GLY A 37 10.30 -4.68 14.42
N GLN A 38 11.45 -4.66 13.74
CA GLN A 38 11.67 -3.76 12.60
C GLN A 38 11.25 -4.44 11.29
N TRP A 39 10.17 -3.95 10.69
CA TRP A 39 9.70 -4.45 9.40
C TRP A 39 10.42 -3.76 8.25
N LEU A 40 10.79 -4.55 7.24
CA LEU A 40 11.35 -4.08 5.97
C LEU A 40 12.50 -3.06 6.15
N PRO A 41 13.49 -3.31 7.02
CA PRO A 41 14.60 -2.39 7.24
C PRO A 41 15.29 -1.99 5.93
N GLY A 42 15.54 -0.70 5.79
CA GLY A 42 16.20 -0.12 4.62
C GLY A 42 15.33 -0.03 3.36
N ALA A 43 14.09 -0.53 3.39
CA ALA A 43 13.20 -0.37 2.24
C ALA A 43 12.77 1.08 2.05
N MET A 44 12.65 1.48 0.78
CA MET A 44 11.96 2.70 0.38
C MET A 44 10.81 2.31 -0.52
N MET A 45 9.62 2.83 -0.20
CA MET A 45 8.41 2.64 -1.00
C MET A 45 7.56 3.90 -0.93
N ASN A 46 6.73 4.10 -1.96
CA ASN A 46 5.74 5.15 -1.97
C ASN A 46 4.35 4.53 -1.88
N ALA A 47 3.60 4.87 -0.83
CA ALA A 47 2.27 4.32 -0.61
C ALA A 47 1.27 4.78 -1.69
N ALA A 48 1.32 6.05 -2.11
CA ALA A 48 0.45 6.57 -3.16
C ALA A 48 0.73 5.88 -4.50
N GLU A 49 2.01 5.71 -4.85
CA GLU A 49 2.41 4.99 -6.06
C GLU A 49 1.87 3.54 -6.05
N ASN A 50 2.04 2.82 -4.94
CA ASN A 50 1.53 1.45 -4.79
C ASN A 50 -0.01 1.36 -4.88
N CYS A 51 -0.71 2.39 -4.40
CA CYS A 51 -2.17 2.43 -4.41
C CYS A 51 -2.75 2.80 -5.78
N LEU A 52 -2.11 3.73 -6.49
CA LEU A 52 -2.63 4.38 -7.70
C LEU A 52 -2.09 3.80 -9.01
N THR A 53 -0.96 3.08 -8.97
CA THR A 53 -0.40 2.45 -10.17
C THR A 53 -1.17 1.19 -10.55
N SER A 54 -1.35 0.99 -11.85
CA SER A 54 -1.91 -0.25 -12.41
C SER A 54 -1.07 -1.46 -11.99
N ASN A 55 -1.70 -2.45 -11.35
CA ASN A 55 -1.02 -3.63 -10.82
C ASN A 55 -1.38 -4.94 -11.55
N GLY A 56 -1.69 -4.86 -12.85
CA GLY A 56 -2.03 -6.01 -13.71
C GLY A 56 -3.42 -6.61 -13.45
N LYS A 57 -3.92 -6.52 -12.20
CA LYS A 57 -5.28 -6.87 -11.78
C LYS A 57 -6.26 -5.68 -11.91
N ARG A 58 -5.75 -4.44 -12.08
CA ARG A 58 -6.50 -3.19 -12.15
C ARG A 58 -6.03 -2.33 -13.32
N ASN A 59 -6.94 -1.63 -13.98
CA ASN A 59 -6.69 -0.72 -15.10
C ASN A 59 -6.92 0.75 -14.67
N LEU A 60 -6.27 1.70 -15.35
CA LEU A 60 -6.45 3.15 -15.17
C LEU A 60 -7.89 3.62 -15.35
N HIS A 61 -8.70 2.90 -16.15
CA HIS A 61 -10.10 3.21 -16.39
C HIS A 61 -11.06 2.57 -15.37
N ASP A 62 -10.56 1.73 -14.47
CA ASP A 62 -11.38 1.16 -13.42
C ASP A 62 -11.75 2.24 -12.39
N THR A 63 -12.91 2.09 -11.75
CA THR A 63 -13.36 3.00 -10.69
C THR A 63 -12.50 2.83 -9.43
N ALA A 64 -11.86 3.92 -8.99
CA ALA A 64 -11.06 3.98 -7.77
C ALA A 64 -11.87 4.45 -6.56
N ILE A 65 -12.71 5.48 -6.74
CA ILE A 65 -13.53 6.06 -5.67
C ILE A 65 -14.99 6.07 -6.12
N ILE A 66 -15.87 5.66 -5.21
CA ILE A 66 -17.32 5.81 -5.31
C ILE A 66 -17.76 6.63 -4.11
N TRP A 67 -18.46 7.73 -4.35
CA TRP A 67 -18.95 8.59 -3.28
C TRP A 67 -20.31 9.18 -3.63
N ARG A 68 -20.92 9.80 -2.63
CA ARG A 68 -22.15 10.56 -2.72
C ARG A 68 -22.13 11.59 -1.61
N ASP A 69 -22.58 12.80 -1.92
CA ASP A 69 -22.68 13.86 -0.94
C ASP A 69 -23.78 13.56 0.08
N GLU A 70 -23.57 13.99 1.32
CA GLU A 70 -24.52 13.81 2.40
C GLU A 70 -25.89 14.42 2.02
N GLY A 71 -26.98 13.69 2.30
CA GLY A 71 -28.35 14.11 1.97
C GLY A 71 -28.78 13.86 0.52
N SER A 72 -27.91 13.34 -0.35
CA SER A 72 -28.20 13.07 -1.77
C SER A 72 -28.66 11.62 -2.05
N ASP A 73 -29.34 10.97 -1.11
CA ASP A 73 -29.59 9.52 -1.14
C ASP A 73 -30.37 9.01 -2.36
N SER A 74 -31.22 9.87 -2.93
CA SER A 74 -31.99 9.58 -4.15
C SER A 74 -31.21 9.77 -5.44
N LEU A 75 -30.01 10.37 -5.40
CA LEU A 75 -29.18 10.61 -6.58
C LEU A 75 -28.24 9.43 -6.87
N HIS A 76 -27.77 9.38 -8.12
CA HIS A 76 -26.78 8.40 -8.54
C HIS A 76 -25.44 8.60 -7.82
N LEU A 77 -24.71 7.50 -7.64
CA LEU A 77 -23.36 7.53 -7.06
C LEU A 77 -22.37 8.17 -8.04
N SER A 78 -21.56 9.08 -7.54
CA SER A 78 -20.40 9.63 -8.24
C SER A 78 -19.29 8.58 -8.29
N ARG A 79 -18.50 8.61 -9.37
CA ARG A 79 -17.39 7.68 -9.60
C ARG A 79 -16.20 8.45 -10.13
N MET A 80 -15.01 8.04 -9.72
CA MET A 80 -13.73 8.56 -10.19
C MET A 80 -12.83 7.38 -10.52
N THR A 81 -12.20 7.42 -11.68
CA THR A 81 -11.29 6.40 -12.16
C THR A 81 -9.90 6.56 -11.54
N PHE A 82 -9.07 5.50 -11.59
CA PHE A 82 -7.67 5.60 -11.19
C PHE A 82 -6.90 6.66 -11.97
N LYS A 83 -7.21 6.83 -13.27
CA LYS A 83 -6.60 7.87 -14.12
C LYS A 83 -6.89 9.27 -13.60
N GLU A 84 -8.15 9.54 -13.25
CA GLU A 84 -8.56 10.86 -12.73
C GLU A 84 -7.93 11.10 -11.35
N LEU A 85 -8.00 10.11 -10.46
CA LEU A 85 -7.40 10.24 -9.13
C LEU A 85 -5.89 10.46 -9.18
N HIS A 86 -5.17 9.76 -10.07
CA HIS A 86 -3.72 9.95 -10.25
C HIS A 86 -3.37 11.35 -10.82
N ALA A 87 -4.28 12.02 -11.52
CA ALA A 87 -4.01 13.37 -12.02
C ALA A 87 -4.17 14.45 -10.93
N GLU A 88 -4.96 14.17 -9.89
CA GLU A 88 -5.28 15.10 -8.80
C GLU A 88 -4.34 14.99 -7.58
N VAL A 89 -3.52 13.93 -7.51
CA VAL A 89 -2.61 13.61 -6.40
C VAL A 89 -1.16 13.80 -6.82
#